data_AF-A0A2V0QCR6-F1
#
_entry.id   AF-A0A2V0QCR6-F1
#
_cell.length_a   1.000
_cell.length_b   1.000
_cell.length_c   1.000
_cell.angle_alpha   90.00
_cell.angle_beta   90.00
_cell.angle_gamma   90.00
#
_symmetry.space_group_name_H-M   'P 1'
#
loop_
_entity.id
_entity.type
_entity.pdbx_description
1 polymer ?
#
loop_
_entity_poly.entity_id
_entity_poly.type
_entity_poly.pdbx_seq_one_letter_code
_entity_poly.pdbx_strand_id
1 'polypeptide(L)'
;MGLHGYLIQQLNTLNLAYLHFVEGATATSREVPEGVDMDALSAQFNGPFIGNNNYDLEMAIERRAQGKIDAVAFGRLFISNPDLVARLFQGAELTIAPRESYYGGGAKGYTDWPLGQY
;
A
#
# COMPACT_ATOMS: atom_id res chain seq x y z
N MET A 1 -0.23 -4.59 -21.58
CA MET A 1 1.22 -4.26 -21.66
C MET A 1 1.44 -2.90 -22.34
N GLY A 2 1.18 -1.79 -21.63
CA GLY A 2 1.29 -0.41 -22.15
C GLY A 2 2.49 0.36 -21.57
N LEU A 3 2.34 1.68 -21.41
CA LEU A 3 3.36 2.61 -20.87
C LEU A 3 4.14 2.08 -19.65
N HIS A 4 3.42 1.52 -18.67
CA HIS A 4 4.05 1.05 -17.43
C HIS A 4 5.03 -0.11 -17.65
N GLY A 5 4.75 -1.02 -18.59
CA GLY A 5 5.64 -2.16 -18.86
C GLY A 5 6.98 -1.69 -19.43
N TYR A 6 6.93 -0.75 -20.39
CA TYR A 6 8.13 -0.12 -20.93
C TYR A 6 8.93 0.59 -19.82
N LEU A 7 8.26 1.38 -18.97
CA LEU A 7 8.91 2.10 -17.90
C LEU A 7 9.62 1.14 -16.92
N ILE A 8 8.96 0.07 -16.49
CA ILE A 8 9.55 -0.93 -15.59
C ILE A 8 10.84 -1.52 -16.17
N GLN A 9 10.85 -1.84 -17.47
CA GLN A 9 12.06 -2.33 -18.15
C GLN A 9 13.20 -1.30 -18.13
N GLN A 10 12.90 -0.01 -18.28
CA GLN A 10 13.92 1.05 -18.16
C GLN A 10 14.42 1.20 -16.72
N LEU A 11 13.52 1.11 -15.73
CA LEU A 11 13.86 1.20 -14.30
C LEU A 11 14.80 0.07 -13.86
N ASN A 12 14.68 -1.13 -14.45
CA ASN A 12 15.59 -2.26 -14.17
C ASN A 12 17.07 -1.95 -14.48
N THR A 13 17.36 -0.97 -15.34
CA THR A 13 18.74 -0.57 -15.65
C THR A 13 19.40 0.27 -14.54
N LEU A 14 18.60 0.78 -13.59
CA LEU A 14 19.03 1.75 -12.59
C LEU A 14 19.38 1.15 -11.23
N ASN A 15 19.21 -0.18 -11.06
CA ASN A 15 19.46 -0.89 -9.79
C ASN A 15 18.79 -0.20 -8.57
N LEU A 16 17.49 0.08 -8.69
CA LEU A 16 16.71 0.77 -7.66
C LEU A 16 16.46 -0.11 -6.44
N ALA A 17 16.33 0.52 -5.27
CA ALA A 17 16.05 -0.19 -4.02
C ALA A 17 14.69 -0.92 -4.02
N TYR A 18 13.67 -0.35 -4.66
CA TYR A 18 12.35 -0.96 -4.82
C TYR A 18 11.53 -0.23 -5.90
N LEU A 19 10.44 -0.85 -6.33
CA LEU A 19 9.34 -0.22 -7.06
C LEU A 19 8.10 -0.19 -6.16
N HIS A 20 7.54 1.00 -5.91
CA HIS A 20 6.33 1.17 -5.12
C HIS A 20 5.19 1.58 -6.05
N PHE A 21 4.14 0.77 -6.09
CA PHE A 21 3.09 0.87 -7.10
C PHE A 21 1.70 0.99 -6.45
N VAL A 22 0.95 2.02 -6.84
CA VAL A 22 -0.46 2.19 -6.47
C VAL A 22 -1.32 1.34 -7.42
N GLU A 23 -1.96 0.31 -6.91
CA GLU A 23 -2.74 -0.63 -7.73
C GLU A 23 -4.17 -0.12 -7.96
N GLY A 24 -4.55 0.08 -9.23
CA GLY A 24 -5.86 0.62 -9.61
C GLY A 24 -5.92 2.16 -9.52
N ALA A 25 -7.03 2.69 -9.02
CA ALA A 25 -7.27 4.12 -8.89
C ALA A 25 -6.93 4.62 -7.47
N THR A 26 -6.06 5.64 -7.41
CA THR A 26 -5.57 6.18 -6.14
C THR A 26 -6.72 6.61 -5.23
N ALA A 27 -6.70 6.12 -3.98
CA ALA A 27 -7.67 6.45 -2.93
C ALA A 27 -9.14 6.04 -3.21
N THR A 28 -9.41 5.30 -4.28
CA THR A 28 -10.76 4.85 -4.63
C THR A 28 -10.81 3.32 -4.74
N SER A 29 -10.67 2.75 -5.94
CA SER A 29 -10.78 1.31 -6.18
C SER A 29 -9.43 0.70 -6.51
N ARG A 30 -9.29 -0.60 -6.23
CA ARG A 30 -8.20 -1.42 -6.77
C ARG A 30 -8.53 -1.98 -8.15
N GLU A 31 -9.62 -1.53 -8.77
CA GLU A 31 -9.98 -2.00 -10.10
C GLU A 31 -8.94 -1.51 -11.09
N VAL A 32 -8.47 -2.46 -11.89
CA VAL A 32 -7.44 -2.25 -12.87
C VAL A 32 -8.14 -2.11 -14.23
N PRO A 33 -7.70 -1.18 -15.10
CA PRO A 33 -8.28 -1.04 -16.43
C PRO A 33 -8.29 -2.36 -17.20
N GLU A 34 -9.29 -2.54 -18.08
CA GLU A 34 -9.41 -3.74 -18.90
C GLU A 34 -8.13 -4.02 -19.70
N GLY A 35 -7.70 -5.29 -19.73
CA GLY A 35 -6.49 -5.72 -20.43
C GLY A 35 -5.17 -5.39 -19.70
N VAL A 36 -5.22 -4.88 -18.47
CA VAL A 36 -4.03 -4.73 -17.63
C VAL A 36 -3.97 -5.87 -16.59
N ASP A 37 -2.92 -6.66 -16.69
CA ASP A 37 -2.55 -7.66 -15.70
C ASP A 37 -1.46 -7.08 -14.79
N MET A 38 -1.81 -6.78 -13.55
CA MET A 38 -0.89 -6.20 -12.56
C MET A 38 0.16 -7.18 -12.08
N ASP A 39 -0.16 -8.48 -12.04
CA ASP A 39 0.78 -9.50 -11.59
C ASP A 39 1.85 -9.71 -12.68
N ALA A 40 1.44 -9.78 -13.94
CA ALA A 40 2.38 -9.82 -15.07
C ALA A 40 3.20 -8.52 -15.23
N LEU A 41 2.65 -7.38 -14.81
CA LEU A 41 3.36 -6.10 -14.85
C LEU A 41 4.40 -5.99 -13.73
N SER A 42 4.04 -6.32 -12.50
CA SER A 42 4.95 -6.27 -11.34
C SER A 42 6.08 -7.28 -11.44
N ALA A 43 5.81 -8.48 -11.98
CA ALA A 43 6.81 -9.53 -12.21
C ALA A 43 7.93 -9.14 -13.20
N GLN A 44 7.78 -8.02 -13.93
CA GLN A 44 8.84 -7.51 -14.81
C GLN A 44 9.92 -6.71 -14.07
N PHE A 45 9.67 -6.26 -12.84
CA PHE A 45 10.67 -5.54 -12.06
C PHE A 45 11.62 -6.53 -11.38
N ASN A 46 12.93 -6.30 -11.50
CA ASN A 46 13.95 -7.23 -11.00
C ASN A 46 14.22 -7.10 -9.50
N GLY A 47 13.70 -6.08 -8.85
CA GLY A 47 13.93 -5.78 -7.44
C GLY A 47 12.68 -5.89 -6.58
N PRO A 48 12.76 -5.44 -5.31
CA PRO A 48 11.64 -5.49 -4.38
C PRO A 48 10.43 -4.68 -4.86
N PHE A 49 9.24 -5.26 -4.74
CA PHE A 49 7.99 -4.61 -5.12
C PHE A 49 7.12 -4.31 -3.90
N ILE A 50 6.71 -3.04 -3.75
CA ILE A 50 5.82 -2.57 -2.70
C ILE A 50 4.44 -2.32 -3.28
N GLY A 51 3.46 -3.12 -2.86
CA GLY A 51 2.06 -2.93 -3.21
C GLY A 51 1.39 -1.83 -2.39
N ASN A 52 0.46 -1.09 -3.01
CA ASN A 52 -0.31 -0.06 -2.35
C ASN A 52 -1.76 0.00 -2.88
N ASN A 53 -2.61 0.69 -2.11
CA ASN A 53 -4.04 0.97 -2.34
C ASN A 53 -4.98 -0.10 -1.73
N ASN A 54 -5.82 0.27 -0.77
CA ASN A 54 -6.84 -0.60 -0.12
C ASN A 54 -6.37 -2.01 0.29
N TYR A 55 -5.10 -2.19 0.67
CA TYR A 55 -4.71 -3.44 1.33
C TYR A 55 -5.31 -3.50 2.74
N ASP A 56 -5.77 -4.69 3.12
CA ASP A 56 -5.93 -5.12 4.51
C ASP A 56 -4.86 -6.17 4.86
N LEU A 57 -4.94 -6.73 6.07
CA LEU A 57 -3.95 -7.70 6.55
C LEU A 57 -4.04 -9.03 5.80
N GLU A 58 -5.24 -9.55 5.59
CA GLU A 58 -5.46 -10.84 4.95
C GLU A 58 -4.94 -10.82 3.52
N MET A 59 -5.30 -9.79 2.76
CA MET A 59 -4.79 -9.57 1.41
C MET A 59 -3.27 -9.40 1.40
N ALA A 60 -2.70 -8.64 2.34
CA ALA A 60 -1.25 -8.45 2.40
C ALA A 60 -0.51 -9.78 2.64
N ILE A 61 -1.01 -10.62 3.55
CA ILE A 61 -0.46 -11.94 3.85
C ILE A 61 -0.57 -12.85 2.61
N GLU A 62 -1.75 -12.90 1.99
CA GLU A 62 -1.99 -13.75 0.82
C GLU A 62 -1.05 -13.36 -0.34
N ARG A 63 -1.00 -12.07 -0.68
CA ARG A 63 -0.19 -11.56 -1.79
C ARG A 63 1.31 -11.77 -1.55
N ARG A 64 1.76 -11.63 -0.29
CA ARG A 64 3.15 -11.93 0.09
C ARG A 64 3.45 -13.42 -0.01
N ALA A 65 2.54 -14.29 0.44
CA ALA A 65 2.71 -15.74 0.34
C ALA A 65 2.76 -16.23 -1.12
N GLN A 66 2.06 -15.55 -2.03
CA GLN A 66 2.10 -15.81 -3.47
C GLN A 66 3.35 -15.23 -4.17
N GLY A 67 4.23 -14.51 -3.45
CA GLY A 67 5.42 -13.88 -4.03
C GLY A 67 5.12 -12.71 -4.97
N LYS A 68 3.91 -12.13 -4.89
CA LYS A 68 3.47 -11.04 -5.78
C LYS A 68 3.92 -9.65 -5.31
N ILE A 69 4.27 -9.55 -4.04
CA ILE A 69 4.75 -8.34 -3.39
C ILE A 69 5.81 -8.72 -2.36
N ASP A 70 6.75 -7.81 -2.10
CA ASP A 70 7.72 -7.93 -1.01
C ASP A 70 7.28 -7.15 0.22
N ALA A 71 6.55 -6.06 0.06
CA ALA A 71 5.95 -5.32 1.16
C ALA A 71 4.63 -4.63 0.74
N VAL A 72 3.91 -4.13 1.74
CA VAL A 72 2.69 -3.32 1.53
C VAL A 72 2.87 -1.96 2.19
N ALA A 73 2.48 -0.91 1.48
CA ALA A 73 2.36 0.43 2.03
C ALA A 73 0.89 0.70 2.43
N PHE A 74 0.67 0.94 3.72
CA PHE A 74 -0.62 1.42 4.24
C PHE A 74 -0.60 2.94 4.38
N GLY A 75 -1.58 3.63 3.82
CA GLY A 75 -1.70 5.09 3.92
C GLY A 75 -2.70 5.50 5.01
N ARG A 76 -3.99 5.46 4.65
CA ARG A 76 -5.10 5.88 5.54
C ARG A 76 -5.12 5.21 6.90
N LEU A 77 -4.76 3.92 6.97
CA LEU A 77 -4.70 3.21 8.25
C LEU A 77 -3.61 3.78 9.17
N PHE A 78 -2.47 4.23 8.63
CA PHE A 78 -1.43 4.87 9.45
C PHE A 78 -1.82 6.29 9.92
N ILE A 79 -2.80 6.96 9.28
CA ILE A 79 -3.27 8.28 9.73
C ILE A 79 -3.82 8.18 11.16
N SER A 80 -4.72 7.22 11.40
CA SER A 80 -5.43 7.06 12.68
C SER A 80 -4.89 5.96 13.59
N ASN A 81 -3.91 5.16 13.12
CA ASN A 81 -3.31 4.08 13.90
C ASN A 81 -1.78 4.26 13.87
N PRO A 82 -1.22 5.13 14.71
CA PRO A 82 0.23 5.36 14.73
C PRO A 82 1.03 4.08 15.07
N ASP A 83 0.39 3.13 15.73
CA ASP A 83 0.89 1.80 16.08
C ASP A 83 0.31 0.67 15.21
N LEU A 84 -0.06 0.97 13.95
CA LEU A 84 -0.71 0.03 13.03
C LEU A 84 -0.06 -1.36 13.00
N VAL A 85 1.28 -1.43 12.95
CA VAL A 85 2.00 -2.72 12.88
C VAL A 85 1.69 -3.59 14.08
N ALA A 86 1.69 -3.03 15.29
CA ALA A 86 1.37 -3.78 16.51
C ALA A 86 -0.10 -4.20 16.53
N ARG A 87 -1.01 -3.32 16.10
CA ARG A 87 -2.44 -3.66 15.98
C ARG A 87 -2.67 -4.81 15.01
N LEU A 88 -2.06 -4.76 13.84
CA LEU A 88 -2.15 -5.83 12.84
C LEU A 88 -1.58 -7.15 13.38
N PHE A 89 -0.45 -7.12 14.09
CA PHE A 89 0.15 -8.30 14.70
C PHE A 89 -0.74 -8.94 15.77
N GLN A 90 -1.40 -8.13 16.59
CA GLN A 90 -2.28 -8.59 17.67
C GLN A 90 -3.72 -8.86 17.23
N GLY A 91 -4.09 -8.54 15.99
CA GLY A 91 -5.48 -8.58 15.52
C GLY A 91 -6.38 -7.56 16.24
N ALA A 92 -5.83 -6.43 16.70
CA ALA A 92 -6.56 -5.39 17.39
C ALA A 92 -7.42 -4.55 16.44
N GLU A 93 -8.45 -3.89 16.98
CA GLU A 93 -9.32 -3.01 16.20
C GLU A 93 -8.54 -1.85 15.55
N LEU A 94 -8.90 -1.56 14.30
CA LEU A 94 -8.33 -0.47 13.52
C LEU A 94 -9.30 0.71 13.46
N THR A 95 -8.78 1.91 13.68
CA THR A 95 -9.56 3.15 13.55
C THR A 95 -9.50 3.64 12.10
N ILE A 96 -10.63 4.06 11.54
CA ILE A 96 -10.69 4.72 10.23
C ILE A 96 -10.76 6.23 10.41
N ALA A 97 -9.72 6.93 9.95
CA ALA A 97 -9.65 8.37 10.00
C ALA A 97 -10.75 9.01 9.12
N PRO A 98 -11.53 9.98 9.65
CA PRO A 98 -12.50 10.73 8.86
C PRO A 98 -11.77 11.65 7.87
N ARG A 99 -12.37 11.95 6.72
CA ARG A 99 -11.68 12.63 5.60
C ARG A 99 -11.21 14.04 5.95
N GLU A 100 -11.88 14.68 6.90
CA GLU A 100 -11.57 16.01 7.44
C GLU A 100 -10.21 16.04 8.15
N SER A 101 -9.68 14.89 8.57
CA SER A 101 -8.37 14.78 9.22
C SER A 101 -7.19 14.74 8.24
N TYR A 102 -7.43 14.62 6.93
CA TYR A 102 -6.35 14.32 5.97
C TYR A 102 -5.50 15.56 5.63
N TYR A 103 -6.09 16.75 5.68
CA TYR A 103 -5.45 17.97 5.18
C TYR A 103 -5.77 19.18 6.06
N GLY A 104 -4.75 19.98 6.36
CA GLY A 104 -4.89 21.22 7.13
C GLY A 104 -5.16 20.99 8.62
N GLY A 105 -5.58 22.04 9.32
CA GLY A 105 -5.88 21.98 10.75
C GLY A 105 -4.64 22.13 11.65
N GLY A 106 -4.59 21.33 12.71
CA GLY A 106 -3.54 21.35 13.74
C GLY A 106 -3.36 19.96 14.35
N ALA A 107 -3.11 19.87 15.66
CA ALA A 107 -2.85 18.58 16.31
C ALA A 107 -4.02 17.57 16.22
N LYS A 108 -5.27 18.07 16.19
CA LYS A 108 -6.48 17.26 16.17
C LYS A 108 -6.64 16.47 14.86
N GLY A 109 -6.74 15.15 14.95
CA GLY A 109 -6.79 14.24 13.81
C GLY A 109 -5.43 13.99 13.15
N TYR A 110 -4.34 14.46 13.75
CA TYR A 110 -2.98 14.31 13.21
C TYR A 110 -2.05 13.61 14.20
N THR A 111 -1.86 14.18 15.40
CA THR A 111 -0.94 13.64 16.42
C THR A 111 -1.64 13.16 17.68
N ASP A 112 -2.96 13.30 17.79
CA ASP A 112 -3.76 12.98 18.98
C ASP A 112 -4.49 11.63 18.89
N TRP A 113 -4.14 10.78 17.91
CA TRP A 113 -4.68 9.42 17.81
C TRP A 113 -4.17 8.53 18.96
N PRO A 114 -5.04 7.77 19.63
CA PRO A 114 -4.65 6.95 20.77
C PRO A 114 -3.82 5.73 20.32
N LEU A 115 -2.82 5.37 21.13
CA LEU A 115 -2.15 4.08 21.03
C LEU A 115 -3.06 2.97 21.57
N GLY A 116 -2.98 1.78 20.97
CA GLY A 116 -3.69 0.62 21.45
C GLY A 116 -3.18 0.17 22.83
N GLN A 117 -4.08 -0.40 23.62
CA GLN A 117 -3.74 -1.13 24.84
C GLN A 117 -3.96 -2.61 24.51
N TYR A 118 -2.87 -3.32 24.20
CA TYR A 118 -2.85 -4.73 23.81
C TYR A 118 -1.85 -5.50 24.67
#